data_AF-A0A662UAG9-F1
#
_entry.id   AF-A0A662UAG9-F1
#
_cell.length_a   1.000
_cell.length_b   1.000
_cell.length_c   1.000
_cell.angle_alpha   90.00
_cell.angle_beta   90.00
_cell.angle_gamma   90.00
#
_symmetry.space_group_name_H-M   'P 1'
#
loop_
_entity.id
_entity.type
_entity.pdbx_description
1 polymer ?
#
loop_
_entity_poly.entity_id
_entity_poly.type
_entity_poly.pdbx_seq_one_letter_code
_entity_poly.pdbx_strand_id
1 'polypeptide(L)' 'MSQEEIKLRIEASLKLLEKIEKDLVEAYERTPAYFTVKPYVQRALRNLKNLKKIVEELDSFISSHEF' A
#
# COMPACT_ATOMS: atom_id res chain seq x y z
N MET A 1 -11.37 -17.49 0.71
CA MET A 1 -10.87 -16.86 -0.51
C MET A 1 -10.41 -17.93 -1.48
N SER A 2 -10.74 -17.77 -2.74
CA SER A 2 -10.20 -18.54 -3.85
C SER A 2 -8.76 -18.14 -4.17
N GLN A 3 -8.04 -19.00 -4.91
CA GLN A 3 -6.69 -18.67 -5.41
C GLN A 3 -6.66 -17.40 -6.26
N GLU A 4 -7.71 -17.15 -7.06
CA GLU A 4 -7.82 -15.95 -7.89
C GLU A 4 -7.94 -14.68 -7.03
N GLU A 5 -8.73 -14.72 -5.95
CA GLU A 5 -8.85 -13.58 -5.03
C GLU A 5 -7.54 -13.28 -4.28
N ILE A 6 -6.76 -14.31 -3.94
CA ILE A 6 -5.43 -14.15 -3.33
C ILE A 6 -4.49 -13.47 -4.32
N LYS A 7 -4.46 -13.95 -5.57
CA LYS A 7 -3.64 -13.37 -6.64
C LYS A 7 -3.99 -11.90 -6.87
N LEU A 8 -5.27 -11.55 -6.97
CA LEU A 8 -5.73 -10.17 -7.13
C LEU A 8 -5.29 -9.27 -5.95
N ARG A 9 -5.36 -9.77 -4.71
CA ARG A 9 -4.88 -9.03 -3.53
C ARG A 9 -3.37 -8.81 -3.54
N ILE A 10 -2.58 -9.81 -3.98
CA ILE A 10 -1.13 -9.67 -4.14
C ILE A 10 -0.81 -8.62 -5.22
N GLU A 11 -1.45 -8.69 -6.39
CA GLU A 11 -1.28 -7.71 -7.47
C GLU A 11 -1.65 -6.29 -7.02
N ALA A 12 -2.75 -6.14 -6.28
CA ALA A 12 -3.14 -4.86 -5.69
C ALA A 12 -2.11 -4.34 -4.69
N SER A 13 -1.52 -5.23 -3.89
CA SER A 13 -0.48 -4.88 -2.91
C SER A 13 0.80 -4.37 -3.59
N LEU A 14 1.25 -5.03 -4.65
CA LEU A 14 2.41 -4.60 -5.44
C LEU A 14 2.17 -3.21 -6.06
N LYS A 15 1.00 -2.98 -6.66
CA LYS A 15 0.63 -1.66 -7.21
C LYS A 15 0.57 -0.57 -6.14
N LEU A 16 0.19 -0.89 -4.90
CA LEU A 16 0.21 0.07 -3.80
C LEU A 16 1.64 0.40 -3.37
N LEU A 17 2.53 -0.60 -3.31
CA LEU A 17 3.94 -0.39 -3.01
C LEU A 17 4.62 0.53 -4.03
N GLU A 18 4.43 0.29 -5.33
CA GLU A 18 4.95 1.15 -6.41
C GLU A 18 4.48 2.61 -6.26
N LYS A 19 3.20 2.82 -5.91
CA LYS A 19 2.65 4.15 -5.69
C LYS A 19 3.22 4.83 -4.44
N ILE A 20 3.41 4.07 -3.35
CA ILE A 20 4.03 4.60 -2.13
C ILE A 20 5.45 5.06 -2.42
N GLU A 21 6.25 4.23 -3.10
CA GLU A 21 7.63 4.58 -3.47
C GLU A 21 7.67 5.85 -4.32
N LYS A 22 6.84 5.91 -5.37
CA LYS A 22 6.74 7.10 -6.23
C LYS A 22 6.36 8.36 -5.45
N ASP A 23 5.34 8.27 -4.59
CA ASP A 23 4.91 9.41 -3.77
C ASP A 23 6.02 9.86 -2.80
N LEU A 24 6.81 8.95 -2.24
CA LEU A 24 7.93 9.28 -1.36
C LEU A 24 9.11 9.91 -2.10
N VAL A 25 9.43 9.44 -3.30
CA VAL A 25 10.45 10.06 -4.17
C VAL A 25 10.04 11.48 -4.54
N GLU A 26 8.80 11.68 -5.01
CA GLU A 26 8.28 13.00 -5.35
C GLU A 26 8.24 13.95 -4.13
N ALA A 27 7.98 13.42 -2.92
CA ALA A 27 8.07 14.18 -1.68
C ALA A 27 9.52 14.61 -1.37
N TYR A 28 10.49 13.71 -1.54
CA TYR A 28 11.90 14.00 -1.33
C TYR A 28 12.42 15.08 -2.29
N GLU A 29 12.13 14.96 -3.58
CA GLU A 29 12.55 15.93 -4.62
C GLU A 29 12.01 17.35 -4.38
N ARG A 30 10.88 17.47 -3.67
CA ARG A 30 10.21 18.74 -3.38
C ARG A 30 10.61 19.35 -2.05
N THR A 31 11.43 18.67 -1.26
CA THR A 31 11.95 19.17 0.01
C THR A 31 12.93 20.31 -0.27
N PRO A 32 12.89 21.44 0.47
CA PRO A 32 12.20 21.65 1.76
C PRO A 32 10.81 22.29 1.67
N ALA A 33 10.21 22.46 0.48
CA ALA A 33 8.95 23.19 0.33
C ALA A 33 7.76 22.41 0.93
N TYR A 34 7.49 22.58 2.23
CA TYR A 34 6.47 21.84 2.97
C TYR A 34 5.10 21.75 2.27
N PHE A 35 4.61 22.87 1.71
CA PHE A 35 3.33 22.91 1.00
C PHE A 35 3.29 22.03 -0.26
N THR A 36 4.43 21.89 -0.94
CA THR A 36 4.55 21.03 -2.12
C THR A 36 4.88 19.59 -1.74
N VAL A 37 5.44 19.32 -0.55
CA VAL A 37 5.72 17.97 -0.03
C VAL A 37 4.47 17.29 0.55
N LYS A 38 3.66 18.05 1.30
CA LYS A 38 2.51 17.55 2.07
C LYS A 38 1.54 16.65 1.27
N PRO A 39 1.13 16.98 0.03
CA PRO A 39 0.21 16.13 -0.73
C PRO A 39 0.78 14.74 -1.02
N TYR A 40 2.07 14.65 -1.32
CA TYR A 40 2.75 13.41 -1.70
C TYR A 40 2.87 12.48 -0.50
N VAL A 41 3.31 13.01 0.65
CA VAL A 41 3.33 12.27 1.91
C VAL A 41 1.93 11.78 2.30
N GLN A 42 0.89 12.61 2.14
CA GLN A 42 -0.49 12.21 2.42
C GLN A 42 -0.97 11.07 1.51
N ARG A 43 -0.62 11.08 0.22
CA ARG A 43 -0.96 9.99 -0.70
C ARG A 43 -0.22 8.70 -0.36
N ALA A 44 1.08 8.78 -0.05
CA ALA A 44 1.87 7.64 0.41
C ALA A 44 1.24 6.99 1.67
N LEU A 45 0.90 7.81 2.67
CA LEU A 45 0.24 7.33 3.90
C LEU A 45 -1.12 6.67 3.63
N ARG A 46 -1.92 7.21 2.71
CA ARG A 46 -3.21 6.61 2.34
C ARG A 46 -3.01 5.26 1.65
N ASN A 47 -2.07 5.17 0.72
CA ASN A 47 -1.76 3.91 0.03
C ASN A 47 -1.22 2.86 1.02
N LEU A 48 -0.39 3.27 1.98
CA LEU A 48 0.10 2.40 3.05
C LEU A 48 -1.02 1.87 3.93
N LYS A 49 -2.02 2.70 4.28
CA LYS A 49 -3.21 2.24 5.03
C LYS A 49 -4.02 1.20 4.24
N ASN A 50 -4.19 1.41 2.93
CA ASN A 50 -4.87 0.43 2.08
C ASN A 50 -4.09 -0.88 1.99
N LEU A 51 -2.76 -0.81 1.88
CA LEU A 51 -1.89 -1.98 1.87
C LEU A 51 -2.01 -2.77 3.17
N LYS A 52 -1.95 -2.09 4.32
CA LYS A 52 -2.13 -2.70 5.65
C LYS A 52 -3.44 -3.50 5.73
N LYS A 53 -4.54 -2.92 5.25
CA LYS A 53 -5.83 -3.60 5.22
C LYS A 53 -5.81 -4.87 4.38
N ILE A 54 -5.21 -4.83 3.17
CA ILE A 54 -5.11 -6.02 2.31
C ILE A 54 -4.27 -7.10 2.99
N VAL A 55 -3.16 -6.73 3.63
CA VAL A 55 -2.31 -7.66 4.37
C VAL A 55 -3.06 -8.28 5.54
N GLU A 56 -3.82 -7.51 6.32
CA GLU A 56 -4.65 -8.03 7.42
C GLU A 56 -5.74 -9.00 6.91
N GLU A 57 -6.35 -8.72 5.75
CA GLU A 57 -7.31 -9.64 5.13
C GLU A 57 -6.65 -10.96 4.68
N LEU A 58 -5.44 -10.89 4.11
CA LEU A 58 -4.67 -12.06 3.71
C LEU A 58 -4.23 -12.90 4.91
N ASP A 59 -3.74 -12.24 5.98
CA ASP A 59 -3.32 -12.87 7.22
C ASP A 59 -4.49 -13.60 7.90
N SER A 60 -5.63 -12.92 8.06
CA SER A 60 -6.85 -13.52 8.61
C SER A 60 -7.33 -14.73 7.79
N PHE A 61 -7.21 -14.67 6.46
CA PHE A 61 -7.54 -15.81 5.62
C PHE A 61 -6.59 -16.98 5.85
N ILE A 62 -5.27 -16.75 5.89
CA ILE A 62 -4.27 -17.81 6.14
C ILE A 62 -4.51 -18.46 7.51
N SER A 63 -4.65 -17.66 8.57
CA SER A 63 -4.89 -18.16 9.93
C SER A 63 -6.19 -18.96 10.07
N SER A 64 -7.19 -18.71 9.22
CA SER A 64 -8.45 -19.48 9.22
C SER A 64 -8.35 -20.80 8.45
N HIS A 65 -7.29 -21.02 7.67
CA HIS A 65 -7.07 -22.23 6.85
C HIS A 65 -5.92 -23.11 7.35
N GLU A 66 -5.24 -22.73 8.44
CA GLU A 66 -4.39 -23.63 9.21
C GLU A 66 -5.26 -24.58 10.06
N PHE A 67 -5.76 -25.66 9.42
CA PHE A 67 -6.34 -26.85 10.07
C PHE A 67 -6.01 -28.12 9.27
#